data_AF-A0A3D1B7D9-F1
#
_entry.id   AF-A0A3D1B7D9-F1
#
_cell.length_a   1.000
_cell.length_b   1.000
_cell.length_c   1.000
_cell.angle_alpha   90.00
_cell.angle_beta   90.00
_cell.angle_gamma   90.00
#
_symmetry.space_group_name_H-M   'P 1'
#
loop_
_entity.id
_entity.type
_entity.pdbx_description
1 polymer ?
#
loop_
_entity_poly.entity_id
_entity_poly.type
_entity_poly.pdbx_seq_one_letter_code
_entity_poly.pdbx_strand_id
1 'polypeptide(L)' 'MLVKPQRKHGPNAEMNVVPYIDVMLVLLVIFMVTAPMLVQGVKIELPNVAAEAMPTENERQILTLSVKADGGFYWNLG' A
#
# COMPACT_ATOMS: atom_id res chain seq x y z
N MET A 1 -45.33 20.23 67.42
CA MET A 1 -45.33 19.78 66.02
C MET A 1 -43.91 19.90 65.50
N LEU A 2 -43.19 18.77 65.32
CA LEU A 2 -41.77 18.77 64.95
C LEU A 2 -41.62 18.70 63.43
N VAL A 3 -41.11 19.77 62.81
CA VAL A 3 -40.81 19.82 61.38
C VAL A 3 -39.48 19.11 61.13
N LYS A 4 -39.51 17.99 60.40
CA LYS A 4 -38.30 17.29 59.96
C LYS A 4 -37.61 18.09 58.84
N PRO A 5 -36.28 18.28 58.88
CA PRO A 5 -35.57 18.95 57.80
C PRO A 5 -35.54 18.04 56.56
N GLN A 6 -35.99 18.58 55.42
CA GLN A 6 -35.87 17.95 54.11
C GLN A 6 -34.38 17.90 53.72
N ARG A 7 -33.81 16.71 53.60
CA ARG A 7 -32.45 16.53 53.08
C ARG A 7 -32.44 16.97 51.61
N LYS A 8 -31.67 18.02 51.29
CA LYS A 8 -31.38 18.41 49.92
C LYS A 8 -30.50 17.31 49.30
N HIS A 9 -30.98 16.69 48.23
CA HIS A 9 -30.17 15.80 47.41
C HIS A 9 -29.04 16.62 46.81
N GLY A 10 -27.79 16.21 47.07
CA GLY A 10 -26.62 16.80 46.42
C GLY A 10 -26.61 16.47 44.93
N PRO A 11 -25.88 17.24 44.10
CA PRO A 11 -25.74 16.94 42.68
C PRO A 11 -25.14 15.53 42.49
N ASN A 12 -25.78 14.70 41.66
CA ASN A 12 -25.28 13.39 41.29
C ASN A 12 -24.05 13.56 40.40
N ALA A 13 -22.88 13.17 40.91
CA ALA A 13 -21.58 13.27 40.23
C ALA A 13 -21.16 11.95 39.55
N GLU A 14 -22.09 11.03 39.34
CA GLU A 14 -21.83 9.77 38.66
C GLU A 14 -21.77 10.01 37.15
N MET A 15 -20.58 9.85 36.55
CA MET A 15 -20.44 9.91 35.10
C MET A 15 -21.10 8.66 34.49
N ASN A 16 -22.00 8.86 33.52
CA ASN A 16 -22.50 7.75 32.73
C ASN A 16 -21.43 7.30 31.73
N VAL A 17 -20.82 6.14 31.98
CA VAL A 17 -19.72 5.60 31.16
C VAL A 17 -20.20 4.97 29.85
N VAL A 18 -21.45 4.48 29.79
CA VAL A 18 -21.97 3.74 28.62
C VAL A 18 -22.01 4.60 27.35
N PRO A 19 -22.51 5.85 27.36
CA PRO A 19 -22.47 6.72 26.17
C PRO A 19 -21.04 7.09 25.75
N TYR A 20 -20.12 7.20 26.71
CA TYR A 20 -18.73 7.60 26.42
C TYR A 20 -17.96 6.48 25.72
N ILE A 21 -18.15 5.25 26.20
CA ILE A 21 -17.58 4.05 25.60
C ILE A 21 -18.11 3.86 24.18
N ASP A 22 -19.41 4.08 23.94
CA ASP A 22 -20.02 3.98 22.60
C ASP A 22 -19.34 4.91 21.58
N VAL A 23 -19.15 6.20 21.93
CA VAL A 23 -18.44 7.16 21.06
C VAL A 23 -17.00 6.72 20.79
N MET A 24 -16.28 6.26 21.82
CA MET A 24 -14.90 5.79 21.65
C MET A 24 -14.81 4.54 20.75
N LEU A 25 -15.75 3.60 20.89
CA LEU A 25 -15.82 2.40 20.06
C LEU A 25 -16.15 2.73 18.60
N VAL A 26 -17.08 3.66 18.36
CA VAL A 26 -17.40 4.15 17.01
C VAL A 26 -16.16 4.72 16.31
N LEU A 27 -15.35 5.52 17.02
CA LEU A 27 -14.10 6.06 16.47
C LEU A 27 -13.11 4.95 16.10
N LEU A 28 -12.96 3.91 16.93
CA LEU A 28 -12.10 2.76 16.62
C LEU A 28 -12.56 2.00 15.36
N VAL A 29 -13.87 1.79 15.21
CA VAL A 29 -14.44 1.14 14.02
C VAL A 29 -14.17 1.96 12.76
N ILE A 30 -14.31 3.28 12.80
CA ILE A 30 -14.00 4.17 11.67
C ILE A 30 -12.53 4.00 11.24
N PHE A 31 -11.60 3.98 12.19
CA PHE A 31 -10.17 3.76 11.88
C PHE A 31 -9.90 2.38 11.29
N MET A 32 -10.52 1.33 11.83
CA MET A 32 -10.36 -0.04 11.32
C MET A 32 -10.86 -0.19 9.88
N VAL A 33 -11.95 0.49 9.51
CA VAL A 33 -12.54 0.42 8.15
C VAL A 33 -11.76 1.27 7.14
N THR A 34 -11.23 2.41 7.55
CA THR A 34 -10.51 3.32 6.64
C THR A 34 -9.11 2.83 6.27
N ALA A 35 -8.45 2.06 7.13
CA ALA A 35 -7.12 1.50 6.87
C ALA A 35 -7.04 0.62 5.58
N PRO A 36 -7.91 -0.39 5.35
CA PRO A 36 -7.88 -1.16 4.11
C PRO A 36 -8.27 -0.35 2.87
N MET A 37 -9.00 0.77 3.02
CA MET A 37 -9.39 1.62 1.88
C MET A 37 -8.21 2.44 1.32
N LEU A 38 -7.16 2.68 2.11
CA LEU A 38 -5.98 3.43 1.68
C LEU A 38 -5.11 2.62 0.69
N VAL A 39 -5.31 1.29 0.62
CA VAL A 39 -4.49 0.36 -0.18
C VAL A 39 -5.14 0.03 -1.54
N GLN A 40 -5.89 0.97 -2.13
CA GLN A 40 -6.18 0.88 -3.57
C GLN A 40 -4.92 1.25 -4.36
N GLY A 41 -3.91 0.38 -4.26
CA GLY A 41 -2.71 0.43 -5.06
C GLY A 41 -3.09 0.23 -6.52
N VAL A 42 -2.69 1.16 -7.37
CA VAL A 42 -2.74 0.98 -8.81
C VAL A 42 -2.01 -0.32 -9.13
N LYS A 43 -2.68 -1.25 -9.82
CA LYS A 43 -2.06 -2.48 -10.31
C LYS A 43 -1.05 -2.09 -11.38
N ILE A 44 0.20 -1.85 -10.99
CA ILE A 44 1.29 -1.58 -11.91
C ILE A 44 1.79 -2.93 -12.42
N GLU A 45 1.43 -3.24 -13.66
CA GLU A 45 2.02 -4.37 -14.37
C GLU A 45 3.44 -3.98 -14.79
N LEU A 46 4.41 -4.38 -13.98
CA LEU A 46 5.83 -4.27 -14.33
C LEU A 46 6.06 -5.15 -15.57
N PRO A 47 6.55 -4.59 -16.70
CA PRO A 47 6.93 -5.40 -17.84
C PRO A 47 8.03 -6.35 -17.39
N ASN A 48 7.79 -7.65 -17.57
CA ASN A 48 8.80 -8.65 -17.35
C ASN A 48 9.83 -8.47 -18.47
N VAL A 49 10.86 -7.66 -18.23
CA VAL A 49 12.03 -7.67 -19.09
C VAL A 49 12.58 -9.08 -19.00
N ALA A 50 12.53 -9.81 -20.10
CA ALA A 50 13.43 -10.92 -20.34
C ALA A 50 14.85 -10.36 -20.46
N ALA A 51 15.36 -9.77 -19.38
CA ALA A 51 16.78 -9.69 -19.17
C ALA A 51 17.19 -11.12 -18.83
N GLU A 52 17.22 -11.99 -19.86
CA GLU A 52 18.17 -13.08 -19.81
C GLU A 52 19.49 -12.41 -19.51
N ALA A 53 20.10 -12.78 -18.38
CA ALA A 53 21.47 -12.41 -18.11
C ALA A 53 22.23 -12.80 -19.38
N MET A 54 22.69 -11.79 -20.12
CA MET A 54 23.45 -11.99 -21.33
C MET A 54 24.52 -13.04 -20.99
N PRO A 55 24.49 -14.25 -21.58
CA PRO A 55 25.37 -15.33 -21.17
C PRO A 55 26.79 -14.81 -21.17
N THR A 56 27.45 -14.93 -20.02
CA THR A 56 28.78 -14.38 -19.79
C THR A 56 29.65 -14.78 -20.96
N GLU A 57 30.12 -13.74 -21.65
CA GLU A 57 30.82 -13.77 -22.91
C GLU A 57 32.09 -14.61 -22.79
N ASN A 58 32.02 -15.88 -23.15
CA ASN A 58 33.23 -16.69 -23.36
C ASN A 58 33.28 -17.39 -24.72
N GLU A 59 32.18 -17.48 -25.48
CA GLU A 59 32.22 -18.01 -26.86
C GLU A 59 31.17 -17.35 -27.77
N ARG A 60 30.94 -16.04 -27.65
CA ARG A 60 30.13 -15.36 -28.66
C ARG A 60 30.99 -15.11 -29.88
N GLN A 61 30.91 -16.00 -30.87
CA GLN A 61 31.37 -15.68 -32.22
C GLN A 61 30.61 -14.44 -32.68
N ILE A 62 31.29 -13.30 -32.71
CA ILE A 62 30.71 -12.03 -33.13
C ILE A 62 30.52 -12.11 -34.65
N LEU A 63 29.27 -12.32 -35.07
CA LEU A 63 28.88 -12.27 -36.47
C LEU A 63 28.76 -10.81 -36.90
N THR A 64 29.72 -10.31 -37.67
CA THR A 64 29.66 -8.95 -38.21
C THR A 64 29.06 -8.97 -39.60
N LEU A 65 27.85 -8.41 -39.78
CA LEU A 65 27.21 -8.21 -41.07
C LEU A 65 27.43 -6.76 -41.53
N SER A 66 28.14 -6.58 -42.64
CA SER A 66 28.34 -5.30 -43.30
C SER A 66 27.51 -5.21 -44.57
N VAL A 67 26.73 -4.13 -44.69
CA VAL A 67 25.95 -3.82 -45.89
C VAL A 67 26.62 -2.64 -46.58
N LYS A 68 27.07 -2.83 -47.82
CA LYS A 68 27.60 -1.75 -48.66
C LYS A 68 26.46 -1.02 -49.38
N ALA A 69 26.71 0.23 -49.74
CA ALA A 69 25.74 1.09 -50.42
C ALA A 69 25.35 0.58 -51.84
N ASP A 70 26.16 -0.31 -52.42
CA ASP A 70 25.87 -1.02 -53.67
C ASP A 70 24.94 -2.23 -53.49
N GLY A 71 24.46 -2.48 -52.25
CA GLY A 71 23.63 -3.62 -51.91
C GLY A 71 24.42 -4.91 -51.66
N GLY A 72 25.75 -4.86 -51.69
CA GLY A 72 26.61 -5.98 -51.35
C GLY A 72 26.58 -6.29 -49.86
N PHE A 73 26.43 -7.58 -49.51
CA PHE A 73 26.47 -8.06 -48.13
C PHE A 73 27.77 -8.81 -47.88
N TYR A 74 28.43 -8.50 -46.77
CA TYR A 74 29.61 -9.21 -46.28
C TYR A 74 29.34 -9.65 -44.85
N TRP A 75 29.63 -10.91 -44.55
CA TRP A 75 29.57 -11.42 -43.19
C TRP A 75 30.93 -11.98 -42.81
N ASN A 76 31.41 -11.63 -41.63
CA ASN A 76 32.66 -12.13 -41.07
C ASN A 76 32.38 -12.73 -39.70
N LEU A 77 32.92 -13.92 -39.48
CA LEU A 77 33.06 -14.52 -38.16
C LEU A 77 34.46 -14.12 -37.69
N GLY A 78 34.52 -13.32 -36.61
CA GLY A 78 35.79 -13.00 -35.95
C GLY A 78 36.52 -14.24 -35.47
#